data_AF-A0A661DQ96-F1
#
_entry.id   AF-A0A661DQ96-F1
#
_cell.length_a   1.000
_cell.length_b   1.000
_cell.length_c   1.000
_cell.angle_alpha   90.00
_cell.angle_beta   90.00
_cell.angle_gamma   90.00
#
_symmetry.space_group_name_H-M   'P 1'
#
loop_
_entity.id
_entity.type
_entity.pdbx_description
1 polymer ?
#
loop_
_entity_poly.entity_id
_entity_poly.type
_entity_poly.pdbx_seq_one_letter_code
_entity_poly.pdbx_strand_id
1 'polypeptide(L)'
;ILFPEFEAATGMTGGPTQMMRMEHEQMRALVVEINKAAAGKEKDQFLALTETLMVTMQQHNMKEEQMLYPMIDQSLPNAVEIIERMRDIEI
;
A
#
# COMPACT_ATOMS: atom_id res chain seq x y z
N ILE A 1 6.88 3.76 8.33
CA ILE A 1 7.82 3.14 9.30
C ILE A 1 8.37 1.82 8.76
N LEU A 2 7.53 0.85 8.42
CA LEU A 2 7.98 -0.48 8.00
C LEU A 2 8.96 -0.51 6.81
N PHE A 3 8.65 0.18 5.69
CA PHE A 3 9.50 0.10 4.49
C PHE A 3 10.92 0.65 4.72
N PRO A 4 11.14 1.84 5.32
CA PRO A 4 12.50 2.28 5.66
C PRO A 4 13.30 1.29 6.51
N GLU A 5 12.69 0.67 7.51
CA GLU A 5 13.36 -0.32 8.36
C GLU A 5 13.76 -1.57 7.57
N PHE A 6 12.85 -2.07 6.72
CA PHE A 6 13.13 -3.19 5.82
C PHE A 6 14.26 -2.88 4.83
N GLU A 7 14.22 -1.70 4.20
CA GLU A 7 15.26 -1.25 3.27
C GLU A 7 16.61 -1.09 3.95
N ALA A 8 16.65 -0.58 5.19
CA ALA A 8 17.87 -0.47 5.98
C ALA A 8 18.46 -1.83 6.38
N ALA A 9 17.61 -2.79 6.74
CA ALA A 9 18.03 -4.14 7.12
C ALA A 9 18.54 -4.98 5.94
N THR A 10 17.95 -4.80 4.75
CA THR A 10 18.25 -5.61 3.56
C THR A 10 19.19 -4.94 2.55
N GLY A 11 19.32 -3.61 2.61
CA GLY A 11 19.96 -2.81 1.57
C GLY A 11 19.14 -2.71 0.27
N MET A 12 17.93 -3.27 0.22
CA MET A 12 17.08 -3.29 -0.97
C MET A 12 16.25 -2.01 -1.09
N THR A 13 16.83 -0.92 -1.59
CA THR A 13 16.11 0.37 -1.75
C THR A 13 15.22 0.46 -3.00
N GLY A 14 15.33 -0.53 -3.89
CA GLY A 14 14.50 -0.69 -5.09
C GLY A 14 13.81 -2.06 -5.10
N GLY A 15 12.73 -2.19 -5.87
CA GLY A 15 11.98 -3.45 -5.98
C GLY A 15 10.68 -3.42 -5.15
N PRO A 16 10.47 -4.35 -4.20
CA PRO A 16 9.14 -4.60 -3.63
C PRO A 16 8.56 -3.38 -2.91
N THR A 17 9.35 -2.68 -2.07
CA THR A 17 8.88 -1.47 -1.36
C THR A 17 8.63 -0.29 -2.28
N GLN A 18 9.41 -0.15 -3.36
CA GLN A 18 9.17 0.87 -4.40
C GLN A 18 7.86 0.60 -5.17
N MET A 19 7.63 -0.66 -5.54
CA MET A 19 6.39 -1.07 -6.21
C MET A 19 5.17 -0.76 -5.33
N MET A 20 5.23 -1.08 -4.03
CA MET A 20 4.15 -0.77 -3.10
C MET A 20 3.88 0.74 -3.01
N ARG A 21 4.93 1.58 -2.94
CA ARG A 21 4.75 3.06 -2.94
C ARG A 21 4.06 3.54 -4.22
N MET A 22 4.45 3.03 -5.38
CA MET A 22 3.83 3.37 -6.66
C MET A 22 2.35 2.95 -6.72
N GLU A 23 2.02 1.75 -6.24
CA GLU A 23 0.62 1.27 -6.21
C GLU A 23 -0.22 2.08 -5.23
N HIS A 24 0.33 2.47 -4.08
CA HIS A 24 -0.33 3.37 -3.15
C HIS A 24 -0.62 4.74 -3.78
N GLU A 25 0.29 5.28 -4.59
CA GLU A 25 0.05 6.52 -5.34
C GLU A 25 -1.07 6.36 -6.37
N GLN A 26 -1.09 5.25 -7.10
CA GLN A 26 -2.17 4.93 -8.04
C GLN A 26 -3.53 4.81 -7.33
N MET A 27 -3.59 4.10 -6.21
CA MET A 27 -4.82 3.98 -5.42
C MET A 27 -5.27 5.34 -4.87
N ARG A 28 -4.35 6.18 -4.37
CA ARG A 28 -4.69 7.56 -3.95
C ARG A 28 -5.26 8.40 -5.09
N ALA A 29 -4.71 8.28 -6.30
CA ALA A 29 -5.23 8.98 -7.48
C ALA A 29 -6.65 8.48 -7.82
N LEU A 30 -6.89 7.17 -7.79
CA LEU A 30 -8.22 6.59 -8.01
C LEU A 30 -9.23 7.12 -6.98
N VAL A 31 -8.87 7.19 -5.70
CA VAL A 31 -9.75 7.74 -4.65
C VAL A 31 -10.11 9.21 -4.93
N VAL A 32 -9.17 10.02 -5.42
CA VAL A 32 -9.45 11.41 -5.81
C VAL A 32 -10.48 11.45 -6.95
N GLU A 33 -10.34 10.62 -7.97
CA GLU A 33 -11.29 10.57 -9.09
C GLU A 33 -12.66 10.03 -8.67
N ILE A 34 -12.71 9.04 -7.78
CA ILE A 34 -13.96 8.52 -7.19
C ILE A 34 -14.70 9.64 -6.46
N ASN A 35 -13.99 10.43 -5.65
CA ASN A 35 -14.59 11.56 -4.92
C ASN A 35 -15.14 12.63 -5.87
N LYS A 36 -14.45 12.91 -6.98
CA LYS A 36 -14.94 13.83 -8.02
C LYS A 36 -16.22 13.29 -8.68
N ALA A 37 -16.22 12.03 -9.10
CA ALA A 37 -17.39 11.40 -9.72
C ALA A 37 -18.58 11.34 -8.75
N ALA A 38 -18.33 11.09 -7.46
CA ALA A 38 -19.36 11.12 -6.42
C ALA A 38 -19.96 12.52 -6.24
N ALA A 39 -19.12 13.55 -6.16
CA ALA A 39 -19.57 14.95 -6.05
C ALA A 39 -20.34 15.41 -7.29
N GLY A 40 -19.90 14.99 -8.48
CA GLY A 40 -20.57 15.23 -9.76
C GLY A 40 -21.82 14.39 -10.00
N LYS A 41 -22.11 13.41 -9.12
CA LYS A 41 -23.21 12.42 -9.28
C LYS A 41 -23.10 11.61 -10.58
N GLU A 42 -21.88 11.38 -11.05
CA GLU A 42 -21.55 10.64 -12.27
C GLU A 42 -21.55 9.13 -11.98
N LYS A 43 -22.74 8.53 -11.91
CA LYS A 43 -22.94 7.15 -11.46
C LYS A 43 -22.05 6.12 -12.17
N ASP A 44 -22.02 6.14 -13.51
CA ASP A 44 -21.31 5.12 -14.28
C ASP A 44 -19.79 5.23 -14.10
N GLN A 45 -19.26 6.46 -14.07
CA GLN A 45 -17.85 6.72 -13.81
C GLN A 45 -17.46 6.34 -12.37
N PHE A 46 -18.31 6.66 -11.39
CA PHE A 46 -18.10 6.27 -10.01
C PHE A 46 -17.99 4.74 -9.86
N LEU A 47 -18.91 3.99 -10.48
CA LEU A 47 -18.91 2.52 -10.44
C LEU A 47 -17.65 1.95 -11.10
N ALA A 48 -17.29 2.42 -12.30
CA ALA A 48 -16.11 1.96 -13.02
C ALA A 48 -14.79 2.23 -12.26
N LEU A 49 -14.65 3.41 -11.67
CA LEU A 49 -13.48 3.76 -10.87
C LEU A 49 -13.40 2.93 -9.57
N THR A 50 -14.54 2.67 -8.93
CA THR A 50 -14.57 1.84 -7.71
C THR A 50 -14.24 0.38 -8.00
N GLU A 51 -14.69 -0.16 -9.13
CA GLU A 51 -14.31 -1.50 -9.58
C GLU A 51 -12.80 -1.57 -9.88
N THR A 52 -12.26 -0.55 -10.52
CA THR A 52 -10.81 -0.44 -10.78
C THR A 52 -10.03 -0.44 -9.46
N LEU A 53 -10.43 0.40 -8.49
CA LEU A 53 -9.80 0.44 -7.17
C LEU A 53 -9.87 -0.90 -6.45
N MET A 54 -11.02 -1.59 -6.51
CA MET A 54 -11.19 -2.91 -5.90
C MET A 54 -10.18 -3.93 -6.47
N VAL A 55 -10.07 -4.02 -7.79
CA VAL A 55 -9.15 -4.96 -8.45
C VAL A 55 -7.70 -4.59 -8.14
N THR A 56 -7.34 -3.30 -8.22
CA THR A 56 -5.98 -2.84 -7.89
C THR A 56 -5.62 -3.16 -6.43
N MET A 57 -6.54 -2.92 -5.49
CA MET A 57 -6.31 -3.23 -4.08
C MET A 57 -6.20 -4.74 -3.83
N GLN A 58 -6.98 -5.57 -4.50
CA GLN A 58 -6.84 -7.04 -4.41
C GLN A 58 -5.45 -7.49 -4.88
N GLN A 59 -4.98 -6.99 -6.02
CA GLN A 59 -3.66 -7.31 -6.55
C GLN A 59 -2.54 -6.82 -5.63
N HIS A 60 -2.69 -5.62 -5.07
CA HIS A 60 -1.78 -5.05 -4.09
C HIS A 60 -1.67 -5.92 -2.84
N ASN A 61 -2.81 -6.26 -2.24
CA ASN A 61 -2.87 -7.10 -1.03
C ASN A 61 -2.24 -8.47 -1.28
N MET A 62 -2.47 -9.08 -2.45
CA MET A 62 -1.82 -10.35 -2.80
C MET A 62 -0.29 -10.24 -2.83
N LYS A 63 0.26 -9.14 -3.33
CA LYS A 63 1.72 -8.92 -3.32
C LYS A 63 2.25 -8.74 -1.91
N GLU A 64 1.53 -8.02 -1.05
CA GLU A 64 1.93 -7.86 0.34
C GLU A 64 1.94 -9.22 1.07
N GLU A 65 0.82 -9.95 1.03
CA GLU A 65 0.64 -11.22 1.72
C GLU A 65 1.56 -12.33 1.22
N GLN A 66 1.72 -12.45 -0.11
CA GLN A 66 2.44 -13.59 -0.69
C GLN A 66 3.94 -13.34 -0.83
N MET A 67 4.38 -12.07 -0.90
CA MET A 67 5.77 -11.73 -1.19
C MET A 67 6.36 -10.85 -0.09
N LEU A 68 5.78 -9.67 0.16
CA LEU A 68 6.44 -8.66 0.99
C LEU A 68 6.49 -9.06 2.46
N TYR A 69 5.39 -9.47 3.07
CA TYR A 69 5.36 -9.85 4.48
C TYR A 69 6.28 -11.05 4.78
N PRO A 70 6.29 -12.13 3.98
CA PRO A 70 7.29 -13.19 4.15
C PRO A 70 8.74 -12.72 4.05
N MET A 71 9.04 -11.77 3.14
CA MET A 71 10.40 -11.21 3.02
C MET A 71 10.77 -10.37 4.25
N ILE A 72 9.82 -9.59 4.76
CA ILE A 72 9.99 -8.76 5.96
C ILE A 72 10.24 -9.65 7.18
N ASP A 73 9.44 -10.70 7.38
CA ASP A 73 9.56 -11.62 8.52
C ASP A 73 10.93 -12.32 8.56
N GLN A 74 11.50 -12.63 7.39
CA GLN A 74 12.84 -13.24 7.29
C GLN A 74 13.98 -12.25 7.52
N SER A 75 13.73 -10.95 7.30
CA SER A 75 14.78 -9.93 7.22
C SER A 75 14.83 -8.98 8.41
N LEU A 76 13.74 -8.84 9.17
CA LEU A 76 13.66 -7.90 10.30
C LEU A 76 13.75 -8.64 11.66
N PRO A 77 14.89 -8.54 12.37
CA PRO A 77 15.06 -9.19 13.68
C PRO A 77 14.33 -8.47 14.83
N ASN A 78 14.01 -7.18 14.70
CA ASN A 78 13.44 -6.33 15.76
C ASN A 78 11.98 -5.94 15.49
N ALA A 79 11.14 -6.89 15.07
CA ALA A 79 9.76 -6.60 14.67
C ALA A 79 8.91 -5.94 15.79
N VAL A 80 9.14 -6.30 17.06
CA VAL A 80 8.35 -5.77 18.20
C VAL A 80 8.49 -4.26 18.35
N GLU A 81 9.71 -3.73 18.35
CA GLU A 81 9.98 -2.29 18.46
C GLU A 81 9.39 -1.50 17.28
N ILE A 82 9.49 -2.07 16.08
CA ILE A 82 8.94 -1.46 14.86
C ILE A 82 7.41 -1.40 14.93
N ILE A 83 6.75 -2.45 15.43
CA ILE A 83 5.30 -2.50 15.61
C ILE A 83 4.85 -1.47 16.65
N GLU A 84 5.58 -1.32 17.76
CA GLU A 84 5.28 -0.29 18.77
C GLU A 84 5.32 1.10 18.15
N ARG A 85 6.40 1.43 17.42
CA ARG A 85 6.51 2.71 16.70
C ARG A 85 5.41 2.92 15.66
N MET A 86 4.92 1.86 15.02
CA MET A 86 3.80 1.95 14.07
C MET A 86 2.47 2.27 14.75
N ARG A 87 2.25 1.80 15.98
CA ARG A 87 1.03 2.09 16.74
C ARG A 87 0.96 3.55 17.21
N ASP A 88 2.10 4.19 17.38
CA ASP A 88 2.20 5.58 17.80
C ASP A 88 2.01 6.58 16.64
N ILE A 89 1.79 6.10 15.41
CA ILE A 89 1.42 6.96 14.28
C ILE A 89 -0.07 7.32 14.41
N GLU A 90 -0.37 8.59 14.68
CA GLU A 90 -1.71 9.14 14.45
C GLU A 90 -2.00 9.17 12.95
N ILE A 91 -3.11 8.54 12.53
CA ILE A 91 -3.62 8.49 11.14
C ILE A 91 -4.72 9.53 10.97
#